data_AF-A0A0G3GX86-F1
#
_entry.id   AF-A0A0G3GX86-F1
#
_cell.length_a   1.000
_cell.length_b   1.000
_cell.length_c   1.000
_cell.angle_alpha   90.00
_cell.angle_beta   90.00
_cell.angle_gamma   90.00
#
_symmetry.space_group_name_H-M   'P 1'
#
loop_
_entity.id
_entity.type
_entity.pdbx_description
1 polymer ?
#
loop_
_entity_poly.entity_id
_entity_poly.type
_entity_poly.pdbx_seq_one_letter_code
_entity_poly.pdbx_strand_id
1 'polypeptide(L)'
;MLTPHFELTHESRLAPTGELVFRIRAIRDIPERFVKAGDLGGWVSSVYTSTSTLRIGPQAWVAGDAVVAGDATIADNALVYDRAVIFGNAHIGGYARVHGRARVSGDAVVKDQARVNETAHIRDQVAITENAVVSGNSRVLESAQVAGNARVEGNSYLSGHAQVAGDTYLDDAIVSDEARVDGRTLLRDGRAIDNAHVTGSAVLFHTTVSEDAVVTAGPLTECYVEGKAKVAAGVPDNADLSGDTEILSPRHCEVFQPLGVPDCPITVARTAAGEPLVYFDPLNPEIETIDDLDKYLDAQGLAAPFRQSLSLAKQRVMRDIPAVEEDTSLCFELTDITKTLDDGTTVYRIRATCDIEQWCVSAGDLGGWVPSTHTPEGILRIGPLSWLADDAMILGSAYITNKSIALDNACIKDHAVVQDSGRAIGNVTLSDETCVKGGTVLGDGELTGRSYVGNEAGIEVAGTIPDAWINSTTDHRRFGPTSTDTMIYLTRQRDNKAQILVTMGGVWDEGSLDEFVPANPVAAQFNERDWWQLFGTHGLLAEQSPQLQHLVMEEYAQLRKLITIVLKQWDA
;
A
#
# COMPACT_ATOMS: atom_id res chain seq x y z
N MET A 1 29.94 33.16 -32.05
CA MET A 1 30.12 31.75 -31.63
C MET A 1 30.58 31.77 -30.18
N LEU A 2 29.97 30.95 -29.32
CA LEU A 2 30.46 30.76 -27.95
C LEU A 2 31.86 30.15 -28.01
N THR A 3 32.79 30.66 -27.20
CA THR A 3 34.14 30.11 -27.10
C THR A 3 34.15 28.86 -26.22
N PRO A 4 34.82 27.78 -26.64
CA PRO A 4 34.98 26.59 -25.82
C PRO A 4 35.81 26.92 -24.58
N HIS A 5 35.56 26.21 -23.48
CA HIS A 5 36.35 26.27 -22.24
C HIS A 5 37.17 25.00 -21.99
N PHE A 6 37.22 24.13 -23.00
CA PHE A 6 38.05 22.93 -23.03
C PHE A 6 38.74 22.76 -24.39
N GLU A 7 39.79 21.95 -24.41
CA GLU A 7 40.48 21.45 -25.61
C GLU A 7 40.41 19.91 -25.67
N LEU A 8 40.55 19.34 -26.87
CA LEU A 8 40.72 17.89 -27.05
C LEU A 8 42.21 17.55 -26.93
N THR A 9 42.54 16.57 -26.10
CA THR A 9 43.91 16.07 -25.99
C THR A 9 44.23 15.03 -27.07
N HIS A 10 45.48 14.57 -27.13
CA HIS A 10 45.89 13.45 -27.99
C HIS A 10 45.42 12.08 -27.49
N GLU A 11 44.93 11.99 -26.25
CA GLU A 11 44.40 10.76 -25.69
C GLU A 11 43.02 10.48 -26.30
N SER A 12 42.89 9.32 -26.94
CA SER A 12 41.67 8.92 -27.63
C SER A 12 41.35 7.44 -27.41
N ARG A 13 40.06 7.10 -27.50
CA ARG A 13 39.55 5.72 -27.42
C ARG A 13 38.27 5.57 -28.23
N LEU A 14 37.91 4.33 -28.57
CA LEU A 14 36.57 4.04 -29.08
C LEU A 14 35.56 4.07 -27.93
N ALA A 15 34.49 4.85 -28.09
CA ALA A 15 33.36 4.85 -27.19
C ALA A 15 32.53 3.56 -27.34
N PRO A 16 31.67 3.22 -26.34
CA PRO A 16 30.70 2.14 -26.49
C PRO A 16 29.74 2.30 -27.68
N THR A 17 29.60 3.53 -28.20
CA THR A 17 28.83 3.85 -29.41
C THR A 17 29.57 3.49 -30.71
N GLY A 18 30.85 3.15 -30.65
CA GLY A 18 31.72 2.91 -31.80
C GLY A 18 32.41 4.18 -32.34
N GLU A 19 32.06 5.36 -31.84
CA GLU A 19 32.71 6.62 -32.24
C GLU A 19 34.07 6.81 -31.57
N LEU A 20 35.01 7.45 -32.28
CA LEU A 20 36.27 7.90 -31.69
C LEU A 20 36.02 9.11 -30.79
N VAL A 21 36.46 9.03 -29.54
CA VAL A 21 36.34 10.12 -28.55
C VAL A 21 37.70 10.49 -27.98
N PHE A 22 37.82 11.76 -27.58
CA PHE A 22 39.05 12.36 -27.08
C PHE A 22 38.86 12.84 -25.64
N ARG A 23 39.86 12.66 -24.79
CA ARG A 23 39.86 13.19 -23.43
C ARG A 23 39.89 14.72 -23.50
N ILE A 24 39.03 15.39 -22.75
CA ILE A 24 39.01 16.86 -22.68
C ILE A 24 39.96 17.39 -21.61
N ARG A 25 40.49 18.59 -21.82
CA ARG A 25 41.27 19.35 -20.83
C ARG A 25 40.70 20.75 -20.69
N ALA A 26 40.52 21.23 -19.46
CA ALA A 26 40.08 22.59 -19.20
C ALA A 26 41.12 23.61 -19.67
N ILE A 27 40.73 24.65 -20.40
CA ILE A 27 41.64 25.74 -20.82
C ILE A 27 41.56 26.97 -19.92
N ARG A 28 40.62 26.98 -18.96
CA ARG A 28 40.46 28.01 -17.94
C ARG A 28 39.88 27.41 -16.67
N ASP A 29 39.97 28.14 -15.57
CA ASP A 29 39.27 27.80 -14.34
C ASP A 29 37.74 27.85 -14.55
N ILE A 30 37.05 26.90 -13.92
CA ILE A 30 35.58 26.83 -13.80
C ILE A 30 35.29 26.63 -12.30
N PRO A 31 35.36 27.71 -11.49
CA PRO A 31 35.29 27.62 -10.03
C PRO A 31 34.00 26.96 -9.54
N GLU A 32 32.87 27.18 -10.21
CA GLU A 32 31.56 26.62 -9.86
C GLU A 32 31.53 25.08 -9.99
N ARG A 33 32.51 24.51 -10.69
CA ARG A 33 32.69 23.07 -10.91
C ARG A 33 33.91 22.50 -10.21
N PHE A 34 34.64 23.33 -9.45
CA PHE A 34 35.91 22.96 -8.84
C PHE A 34 36.95 22.46 -9.87
N VAL A 35 36.91 23.01 -11.09
CA VAL A 35 37.85 22.67 -12.17
C VAL A 35 38.86 23.79 -12.36
N LYS A 36 40.15 23.43 -12.43
CA LYS A 36 41.26 24.33 -12.74
C LYS A 36 41.71 24.18 -14.19
N ALA A 37 42.28 25.26 -14.73
CA ALA A 37 42.93 25.20 -16.03
C ALA A 37 43.99 24.08 -16.04
N GLY A 38 43.95 23.20 -17.05
CA GLY A 38 44.82 22.03 -17.15
C GLY A 38 44.20 20.72 -16.65
N ASP A 39 43.11 20.77 -15.88
CA ASP A 39 42.44 19.57 -15.38
C ASP A 39 41.83 18.74 -16.53
N LEU A 40 41.91 17.42 -16.39
CA LEU A 40 41.31 16.49 -17.34
C LEU A 40 39.83 16.25 -16.99
N GLY A 41 38.95 16.40 -17.98
CA GLY A 41 37.53 16.06 -17.90
C GLY A 41 37.23 14.72 -18.59
N GLY A 42 35.97 14.44 -18.92
CA GLY A 42 35.57 13.21 -19.60
C GLY A 42 35.99 13.15 -21.08
N TRP A 43 35.22 12.41 -21.87
CA TRP A 43 35.54 12.08 -23.26
C TRP A 43 34.48 12.63 -24.19
N VAL A 44 34.89 13.30 -25.27
CA VAL A 44 33.95 13.82 -26.27
C VAL A 44 34.38 13.51 -27.69
N SER A 45 33.43 13.35 -28.61
CA SER A 45 33.74 13.09 -30.04
C SER A 45 34.25 14.31 -30.79
N SER A 46 33.84 15.51 -30.38
CA SER A 46 34.25 16.78 -31.01
C SER A 46 33.95 17.99 -30.11
N VAL A 47 34.55 19.14 -30.41
CA VAL A 47 34.26 20.41 -29.71
C VAL A 47 32.87 20.95 -30.05
N TYR A 48 32.45 20.81 -31.31
CA TYR A 48 31.16 21.26 -31.82
C TYR A 48 30.36 20.10 -32.42
N THR A 49 29.04 20.17 -32.32
CA THR A 49 28.11 19.25 -33.01
C THR A 49 28.14 19.47 -34.53
N SER A 50 27.47 18.59 -35.28
CA SER A 50 27.29 18.69 -36.73
C SER A 50 26.64 20.03 -37.16
N THR A 51 25.81 20.61 -36.28
CA THR A 51 25.13 21.90 -36.47
C THR A 51 25.97 23.10 -36.04
N SER A 52 27.27 22.92 -35.76
CA SER A 52 28.18 23.96 -35.28
C SER A 52 27.78 24.57 -33.92
N THR A 53 27.04 23.81 -33.10
CA THR A 53 26.73 24.17 -31.71
C THR A 53 27.84 23.68 -30.80
N LEU A 54 28.21 24.47 -29.79
CA LEU A 54 29.23 24.06 -28.82
C LEU A 54 28.71 22.86 -28.01
N ARG A 55 29.46 21.75 -27.99
CA ARG A 55 29.02 20.50 -27.35
C ARG A 55 28.88 20.61 -25.84
N ILE A 56 29.79 21.33 -25.20
CA ILE A 56 29.77 21.59 -23.75
C ILE A 56 29.67 23.10 -23.55
N GLY A 57 28.52 23.56 -23.06
CA GLY A 57 28.21 24.95 -22.82
C GLY A 57 29.13 25.60 -21.76
N PRO A 58 29.19 26.94 -21.70
CA PRO A 58 30.19 27.68 -20.91
C PRO A 58 30.27 27.37 -19.41
N GLN A 59 29.17 26.91 -18.82
CA GLN A 59 29.07 26.58 -17.38
C GLN A 59 28.94 25.07 -17.13
N ALA A 60 28.80 24.26 -18.19
CA ALA A 60 28.65 22.82 -18.11
C ALA A 60 30.02 22.15 -18.01
N TRP A 61 30.06 20.95 -17.43
CA TRP A 61 31.29 20.17 -17.36
C TRP A 61 31.03 18.67 -17.51
N VAL A 62 31.96 18.01 -18.19
CA VAL A 62 32.00 16.55 -18.33
C VAL A 62 33.24 16.06 -17.58
N ALA A 63 33.07 15.21 -16.58
CA ALA A 63 34.13 14.72 -15.71
C ALA A 63 34.24 13.18 -15.69
N GLY A 64 35.23 12.65 -14.97
CA GLY A 64 35.39 11.21 -14.80
C GLY A 64 35.67 10.50 -16.12
N ASP A 65 35.04 9.36 -16.32
CA ASP A 65 35.08 8.54 -17.54
C ASP A 65 33.86 8.75 -18.45
N ALA A 66 33.05 9.77 -18.17
CA ALA A 66 31.84 10.04 -18.94
C ALA A 66 32.14 10.30 -20.41
N VAL A 67 31.21 9.90 -21.28
CA VAL A 67 31.34 10.01 -22.73
C VAL A 67 30.19 10.85 -23.28
N VAL A 68 30.50 11.86 -24.11
CA VAL A 68 29.51 12.64 -24.87
C VAL A 68 29.85 12.59 -26.36
N ALA A 69 29.00 11.92 -27.14
CA ALA A 69 29.24 11.59 -28.55
C ALA A 69 28.03 11.97 -29.44
N GLY A 70 28.07 11.66 -30.75
CA GLY A 70 27.00 12.02 -31.70
C GLY A 70 26.79 13.53 -31.80
N ASP A 71 25.55 14.00 -31.82
CA ASP A 71 25.16 15.41 -31.75
C ASP A 71 24.66 15.83 -30.35
N ALA A 72 24.92 15.01 -29.33
CA ALA A 72 24.50 15.31 -27.96
C ALA A 72 25.17 16.58 -27.42
N THR A 73 24.41 17.37 -26.66
CA THR A 73 24.84 18.66 -26.09
C THR A 73 24.63 18.71 -24.59
N ILE A 74 25.61 19.26 -23.89
CA ILE A 74 25.56 19.54 -22.44
C ILE A 74 25.58 21.05 -22.27
N ALA A 75 24.51 21.64 -21.79
CA ALA A 75 24.30 23.08 -21.73
C ALA A 75 24.10 23.59 -20.29
N ASP A 76 24.01 24.90 -20.15
CA ASP A 76 23.77 25.60 -18.89
C ASP A 76 24.72 25.13 -17.76
N ASN A 77 24.15 24.73 -16.63
CA ASN A 77 24.84 24.28 -15.43
C ASN A 77 24.92 22.75 -15.31
N ALA A 78 24.65 22.01 -16.38
CA ALA A 78 24.58 20.57 -16.35
C ALA A 78 25.95 19.91 -16.09
N LEU A 79 25.90 18.76 -15.42
CA LEU A 79 27.06 17.96 -15.07
C LEU A 79 26.89 16.52 -15.56
N VAL A 80 27.88 16.02 -16.28
CA VAL A 80 27.95 14.61 -16.69
C VAL A 80 29.25 14.00 -16.16
N TYR A 81 29.17 12.92 -15.38
CA TYR A 81 30.35 12.36 -14.73
C TYR A 81 30.26 10.85 -14.50
N ASP A 82 31.24 10.29 -13.77
CA ASP A 82 31.46 8.85 -13.59
C ASP A 82 31.64 8.11 -14.93
N ARG A 83 30.77 7.18 -15.29
CA ARG A 83 30.79 6.37 -16.53
C ARG A 83 29.52 6.57 -17.35
N ALA A 84 28.84 7.71 -17.19
CA ALA A 84 27.67 8.03 -17.99
C ALA A 84 28.01 8.14 -19.49
N VAL A 85 27.08 7.73 -20.36
CA VAL A 85 27.25 7.78 -21.82
C VAL A 85 26.06 8.52 -22.43
N ILE A 86 26.35 9.67 -23.05
CA ILE A 86 25.38 10.53 -23.71
C ILE A 86 25.69 10.55 -25.21
N PHE A 87 24.72 10.23 -26.06
CA PHE A 87 24.93 10.17 -27.52
C PHE A 87 23.64 10.41 -28.31
N GLY A 88 23.68 10.29 -29.64
CA GLY A 88 22.55 10.69 -30.49
C GLY A 88 22.40 12.21 -30.50
N ASN A 89 21.18 12.72 -30.41
CA ASN A 89 20.85 14.15 -30.34
C ASN A 89 20.47 14.61 -28.92
N ALA A 90 20.78 13.81 -27.90
CA ALA A 90 20.34 14.06 -26.53
C ALA A 90 20.79 15.43 -26.01
N HIS A 91 19.92 16.12 -25.27
CA HIS A 91 20.17 17.44 -24.71
C HIS A 91 20.10 17.40 -23.19
N ILE A 92 21.23 17.71 -22.53
CA ILE A 92 21.31 17.79 -21.08
C ILE A 92 21.51 19.27 -20.71
N GLY A 93 20.56 19.88 -19.99
CA GLY A 93 20.54 21.33 -19.71
C GLY A 93 20.14 21.67 -18.27
N GLY A 94 19.90 22.96 -18.00
CA GLY A 94 19.58 23.44 -16.66
C GLY A 94 20.69 23.14 -15.64
N TYR A 95 20.33 22.54 -14.50
CA TYR A 95 21.22 22.04 -13.44
C TYR A 95 21.27 20.51 -13.41
N ALA A 96 20.86 19.84 -14.51
CA ALA A 96 20.72 18.40 -14.55
C ALA A 96 22.04 17.67 -14.27
N ARG A 97 21.95 16.50 -13.64
CA ARG A 97 23.10 15.65 -13.32
C ARG A 97 22.91 14.27 -13.91
N VAL A 98 23.83 13.86 -14.79
CA VAL A 98 23.84 12.50 -15.35
C VAL A 98 25.13 11.79 -14.95
N HIS A 99 25.03 10.70 -14.19
CA HIS A 99 26.20 10.03 -13.60
C HIS A 99 26.03 8.52 -13.40
N GLY A 100 26.91 7.88 -12.65
CA GLY A 100 26.94 6.41 -12.55
C GLY A 100 27.34 5.75 -13.87
N ARG A 101 26.53 4.81 -14.36
CA ARG A 101 26.62 4.13 -15.66
C ARG A 101 25.41 4.44 -16.55
N ALA A 102 24.70 5.54 -16.28
CA ALA A 102 23.51 5.93 -17.02
C ALA A 102 23.79 6.11 -18.51
N ARG A 103 22.80 5.79 -19.35
CA ARG A 103 22.87 5.95 -20.80
C ARG A 103 21.71 6.81 -21.26
N VAL A 104 22.01 7.93 -21.91
CA VAL A 104 21.00 8.85 -22.46
C VAL A 104 21.24 9.04 -23.95
N SER A 105 20.22 8.84 -24.78
CA SER A 105 20.36 8.81 -26.24
C SER A 105 19.07 9.11 -26.99
N GLY A 106 19.10 9.07 -28.32
CA GLY A 106 18.00 9.55 -29.15
C GLY A 106 17.93 11.07 -29.13
N ASP A 107 16.73 11.63 -29.09
CA ASP A 107 16.45 13.06 -28.93
C ASP A 107 16.05 13.40 -27.48
N ALA A 108 16.44 12.54 -26.52
CA ALA A 108 16.05 12.68 -25.12
C ALA A 108 16.53 14.01 -24.51
N VAL A 109 15.67 14.62 -23.69
CA VAL A 109 15.92 15.89 -23.01
C VAL A 109 15.96 15.65 -21.51
N VAL A 110 17.06 16.02 -20.85
CA VAL A 110 17.20 16.03 -19.39
C VAL A 110 17.56 17.44 -18.95
N LYS A 111 16.67 18.13 -18.23
CA LYS A 111 16.88 19.54 -17.87
C LYS A 111 16.42 19.86 -16.44
N ASP A 112 16.46 21.15 -16.09
CA ASP A 112 16.12 21.66 -14.76
C ASP A 112 17.00 21.03 -13.66
N GLN A 113 16.47 20.50 -12.57
CA GLN A 113 17.25 19.85 -11.50
C GLN A 113 17.28 18.33 -11.63
N ALA A 114 16.86 17.77 -12.77
CA ALA A 114 16.69 16.35 -12.98
C ALA A 114 17.99 15.56 -12.78
N ARG A 115 17.86 14.32 -12.30
CA ARG A 115 18.98 13.41 -12.06
C ARG A 115 18.75 12.09 -12.76
N VAL A 116 19.73 11.65 -13.54
CA VAL A 116 19.74 10.32 -14.16
C VAL A 116 21.02 9.62 -13.75
N ASN A 117 20.92 8.48 -13.07
CA ASN A 117 22.11 7.84 -12.51
C ASN A 117 22.04 6.31 -12.52
N GLU A 118 22.97 5.68 -11.80
CA GLU A 118 23.10 4.22 -11.72
C GLU A 118 23.17 3.57 -13.10
N THR A 119 22.25 2.67 -13.47
CA THR A 119 22.26 1.95 -14.75
C THR A 119 21.10 2.33 -15.66
N ALA A 120 20.42 3.45 -15.36
CA ALA A 120 19.25 3.92 -16.08
C ALA A 120 19.50 4.07 -17.58
N HIS A 121 18.53 3.66 -18.39
CA HIS A 121 18.58 3.72 -19.86
C HIS A 121 17.47 4.60 -20.41
N ILE A 122 17.84 5.76 -20.94
CA ILE A 122 16.96 6.77 -21.50
C ILE A 122 17.21 6.87 -23.01
N ARG A 123 16.16 6.75 -23.82
CA ARG A 123 16.27 6.77 -25.28
C ARG A 123 15.04 7.38 -25.95
N ASP A 124 15.17 7.70 -27.23
CA ASP A 124 14.10 8.18 -28.12
C ASP A 124 13.71 9.64 -27.81
N GLN A 125 12.44 10.01 -27.73
CA GLN A 125 11.93 11.38 -27.51
C GLN A 125 11.57 11.67 -26.05
N VAL A 126 12.27 11.04 -25.10
CA VAL A 126 11.95 11.15 -23.67
C VAL A 126 12.26 12.54 -23.10
N ALA A 127 11.42 13.03 -22.20
CA ALA A 127 11.67 14.25 -21.42
C ALA A 127 11.76 13.95 -19.92
N ILE A 128 12.86 14.32 -19.29
CA ILE A 128 13.07 14.26 -17.83
C ILE A 128 13.36 15.68 -17.34
N THR A 129 12.46 16.23 -16.55
CA THR A 129 12.45 17.66 -16.21
C THR A 129 12.21 17.90 -14.72
N GLU A 130 12.24 19.16 -14.31
CA GLU A 130 12.01 19.59 -12.93
C GLU A 130 12.97 18.91 -11.93
N ASN A 131 12.48 18.28 -10.86
CA ASN A 131 13.30 17.62 -9.84
C ASN A 131 13.32 16.09 -9.99
N ALA A 132 12.86 15.55 -11.13
CA ALA A 132 12.72 14.12 -11.33
C ALA A 132 14.04 13.36 -11.16
N VAL A 133 13.96 12.16 -10.60
CA VAL A 133 15.08 11.24 -10.42
C VAL A 133 14.77 9.93 -11.14
N VAL A 134 15.66 9.52 -12.05
CA VAL A 134 15.62 8.21 -12.70
C VAL A 134 16.91 7.47 -12.37
N SER A 135 16.80 6.33 -11.71
CA SER A 135 17.92 5.55 -11.18
C SER A 135 17.70 4.05 -11.38
N GLY A 136 18.43 3.18 -10.68
CA GLY A 136 18.30 1.74 -10.84
C GLY A 136 18.64 1.25 -12.25
N ASN A 137 18.06 0.11 -12.61
CA ASN A 137 18.07 -0.44 -13.96
C ASN A 137 16.88 0.08 -14.81
N SER A 138 16.26 1.20 -14.43
CA SER A 138 15.05 1.69 -15.08
C SER A 138 15.28 1.99 -16.57
N ARG A 139 14.24 1.76 -17.37
CA ARG A 139 14.22 2.04 -18.81
C ARG A 139 13.10 3.04 -19.10
N VAL A 140 13.45 4.19 -19.65
CA VAL A 140 12.50 5.21 -20.07
C VAL A 140 12.72 5.45 -21.55
N LEU A 141 11.72 5.11 -22.37
CA LEU A 141 11.84 4.98 -23.81
C LEU A 141 10.72 5.75 -24.53
N GLU A 142 10.81 5.77 -25.86
CA GLU A 142 9.79 6.34 -26.74
C GLU A 142 9.49 7.82 -26.44
N SER A 143 8.26 8.19 -26.10
CA SER A 143 7.85 9.58 -25.84
C SER A 143 7.45 9.82 -24.38
N ALA A 144 7.91 8.96 -23.46
CA ALA A 144 7.58 9.06 -22.05
C ALA A 144 8.12 10.35 -21.41
N GLN A 145 7.39 10.86 -20.41
CA GLN A 145 7.72 12.10 -19.70
C GLN A 145 7.80 11.86 -18.19
N VAL A 146 8.87 12.35 -17.56
CA VAL A 146 9.07 12.29 -16.10
C VAL A 146 9.35 13.69 -15.57
N ALA A 147 8.48 14.21 -14.71
CA ALA A 147 8.55 15.57 -14.17
C ALA A 147 8.20 15.61 -12.66
N GLY A 148 8.04 16.79 -12.07
CA GLY A 148 7.78 16.94 -10.64
C GLY A 148 8.96 16.53 -9.77
N ASN A 149 8.63 15.93 -8.63
CA ASN A 149 9.57 15.28 -7.72
C ASN A 149 9.56 13.75 -7.91
N ALA A 150 9.11 13.27 -9.08
CA ALA A 150 8.94 11.85 -9.32
C ALA A 150 10.28 11.09 -9.21
N ARG A 151 10.22 9.90 -8.62
CA ARG A 151 11.35 8.98 -8.47
C ARG A 151 11.02 7.67 -9.18
N VAL A 152 11.82 7.34 -10.19
CA VAL A 152 11.72 6.10 -10.95
C VAL A 152 12.96 5.27 -10.65
N GLU A 153 12.76 4.15 -9.96
CA GLU A 153 13.84 3.31 -9.42
C GLU A 153 13.63 1.83 -9.75
N GLY A 154 14.47 0.95 -9.20
CA GLY A 154 14.40 -0.50 -9.44
C GLY A 154 14.61 -0.87 -10.92
N ASN A 155 13.81 -1.83 -11.41
CA ASN A 155 13.76 -2.25 -12.81
C ASN A 155 12.57 -1.62 -13.56
N SER A 156 12.10 -0.45 -13.12
CA SER A 156 10.91 0.20 -13.70
C SER A 156 11.01 0.44 -15.22
N TYR A 157 9.90 0.30 -15.92
CA TYR A 157 9.81 0.41 -17.38
C TYR A 157 8.75 1.43 -17.79
N LEU A 158 9.18 2.51 -18.45
CA LEU A 158 8.33 3.58 -18.98
C LEU A 158 8.43 3.62 -20.51
N SER A 159 7.30 3.57 -21.21
CA SER A 159 7.24 3.63 -22.68
C SER A 159 5.95 4.28 -23.20
N GLY A 160 5.76 4.35 -24.52
CA GLY A 160 4.63 5.02 -25.14
C GLY A 160 4.71 6.53 -24.95
N HIS A 161 3.56 7.10 -24.58
CA HIS A 161 3.33 8.48 -24.19
C HIS A 161 3.10 8.62 -22.67
N ALA A 162 3.54 7.63 -21.88
CA ALA A 162 3.39 7.59 -20.42
C ALA A 162 3.87 8.89 -19.74
N GLN A 163 3.11 9.35 -18.75
CA GLN A 163 3.41 10.58 -18.01
C GLN A 163 3.51 10.28 -16.52
N VAL A 164 4.68 10.58 -15.94
CA VAL A 164 4.95 10.42 -14.51
C VAL A 164 5.32 11.78 -13.91
N ALA A 165 4.56 12.24 -12.93
CA ALA A 165 4.74 13.57 -12.33
C ALA A 165 4.41 13.59 -10.83
N GLY A 166 4.43 14.77 -10.22
CA GLY A 166 4.11 14.94 -8.79
C GLY A 166 5.17 14.35 -7.86
N ASP A 167 4.75 13.99 -6.65
CA ASP A 167 5.54 13.30 -5.63
C ASP A 167 5.39 11.77 -5.77
N THR A 168 5.55 11.25 -6.99
CA THR A 168 5.37 9.84 -7.32
C THR A 168 6.63 9.02 -7.05
N TYR A 169 6.46 7.81 -6.51
CA TYR A 169 7.53 6.82 -6.38
C TYR A 169 7.17 5.53 -7.14
N LEU A 170 7.99 5.19 -8.13
CA LEU A 170 7.90 3.97 -8.93
C LEU A 170 9.09 3.05 -8.61
N ASP A 171 8.81 1.81 -8.23
CA ASP A 171 9.82 0.79 -7.96
C ASP A 171 9.40 -0.55 -8.55
N ASP A 172 10.24 -1.10 -9.42
CA ASP A 172 9.90 -2.31 -10.20
C ASP A 172 8.53 -2.21 -10.92
N ALA A 173 8.13 -1.01 -11.35
CA ALA A 173 6.81 -0.73 -11.92
C ALA A 173 6.83 -0.56 -13.44
N ILE A 174 5.69 -0.82 -14.08
CA ILE A 174 5.50 -0.59 -15.53
C ILE A 174 4.49 0.56 -15.73
N VAL A 175 4.88 1.58 -16.48
CA VAL A 175 3.96 2.64 -16.94
C VAL A 175 4.08 2.78 -18.45
N SER A 176 3.03 2.43 -19.21
CA SER A 176 3.10 2.41 -20.68
C SER A 176 1.91 3.08 -21.34
N ASP A 177 1.95 3.13 -22.68
CA ASP A 177 0.88 3.64 -23.52
C ASP A 177 0.59 5.12 -23.21
N GLU A 178 -0.64 5.50 -22.89
CA GLU A 178 -1.04 6.87 -22.53
C GLU A 178 -1.20 7.05 -21.01
N ALA A 179 -0.76 6.08 -20.20
CA ALA A 179 -1.02 6.05 -18.77
C ALA A 179 -0.38 7.22 -18.04
N ARG A 180 -1.08 7.70 -17.00
CA ARG A 180 -0.69 8.85 -16.19
C ARG A 180 -0.55 8.44 -14.74
N VAL A 181 0.62 8.70 -14.15
CA VAL A 181 0.87 8.51 -12.72
C VAL A 181 1.36 9.81 -12.11
N ASP A 182 0.52 10.45 -11.30
CA ASP A 182 0.82 11.73 -10.67
C ASP A 182 0.35 11.81 -9.20
N GLY A 183 0.34 12.99 -8.58
CA GLY A 183 0.01 13.13 -7.16
C GLY A 183 1.11 12.63 -6.22
N ARG A 184 0.73 12.18 -5.02
CA ARG A 184 1.58 11.51 -4.02
C ARG A 184 1.36 10.00 -4.11
N THR A 185 1.75 9.43 -5.24
CA THR A 185 1.48 8.02 -5.55
C THR A 185 2.68 7.13 -5.24
N LEU A 186 2.40 5.94 -4.71
CA LEU A 186 3.36 4.83 -4.63
C LEU A 186 2.86 3.71 -5.55
N LEU A 187 3.64 3.33 -6.55
CA LEU A 187 3.38 2.14 -7.37
C LEU A 187 4.61 1.24 -7.34
N ARG A 188 4.45 0.06 -6.75
CA ARG A 188 5.53 -0.91 -6.59
C ARG A 188 5.12 -2.28 -7.12
N ASP A 189 6.01 -2.89 -7.90
CA ASP A 189 5.80 -4.21 -8.51
C ASP A 189 4.48 -4.29 -9.32
N GLY A 190 3.97 -3.14 -9.77
CA GLY A 190 2.64 -2.97 -10.35
C GLY A 190 2.68 -2.30 -11.73
N ARG A 191 1.51 -2.11 -12.33
CA ARG A 191 1.37 -1.68 -13.71
C ARG A 191 0.31 -0.59 -13.83
N ALA A 192 0.62 0.49 -14.56
CA ALA A 192 -0.36 1.47 -15.04
C ALA A 192 -0.22 1.54 -16.57
N ILE A 193 -1.19 1.03 -17.31
CA ILE A 193 -1.09 0.83 -18.77
C ILE A 193 -2.34 1.37 -19.49
N ASP A 194 -2.33 1.35 -20.83
CA ASP A 194 -3.38 1.95 -21.67
C ASP A 194 -3.61 3.44 -21.36
N ASN A 195 -4.82 3.86 -20.96
CA ASN A 195 -5.15 5.24 -20.59
C ASN A 195 -5.32 5.42 -19.07
N ALA A 196 -4.83 4.48 -18.26
CA ALA A 196 -5.04 4.47 -16.81
C ALA A 196 -4.55 5.77 -16.15
N HIS A 197 -5.26 6.24 -15.13
CA HIS A 197 -4.85 7.41 -14.33
C HIS A 197 -4.73 7.05 -12.86
N VAL A 198 -3.51 6.99 -12.35
CA VAL A 198 -3.20 6.81 -10.94
C VAL A 198 -2.74 8.15 -10.36
N THR A 199 -3.44 8.66 -9.35
CA THR A 199 -3.20 10.01 -8.80
C THR A 199 -3.53 10.09 -7.30
N GLY A 200 -3.56 11.30 -6.75
CA GLY A 200 -3.97 11.58 -5.38
C GLY A 200 -2.98 11.03 -4.36
N SER A 201 -3.41 10.12 -3.49
CA SER A 201 -2.58 9.44 -2.48
C SER A 201 -2.64 7.92 -2.61
N ALA A 202 -2.74 7.44 -3.86
CA ALA A 202 -2.87 6.02 -4.14
C ALA A 202 -1.59 5.25 -3.78
N VAL A 203 -1.75 4.07 -3.18
CA VAL A 203 -0.66 3.18 -2.80
C VAL A 203 -0.94 1.80 -3.38
N LEU A 204 -0.11 1.36 -4.33
CA LEU A 204 -0.35 0.18 -5.15
C LEU A 204 0.84 -0.78 -5.06
N PHE A 205 0.56 -2.02 -4.66
CA PHE A 205 1.51 -3.13 -4.63
C PHE A 205 0.98 -4.27 -5.49
N HIS A 206 1.80 -4.79 -6.41
CA HIS A 206 1.40 -5.91 -7.28
C HIS A 206 0.07 -5.70 -8.02
N THR A 207 -0.33 -4.43 -8.20
CA THR A 207 -1.64 -4.05 -8.74
C THR A 207 -1.50 -3.61 -10.19
N THR A 208 -2.44 -4.00 -11.03
CA THR A 208 -2.54 -3.49 -12.40
C THR A 208 -3.73 -2.54 -12.52
N VAL A 209 -3.47 -1.36 -13.08
CA VAL A 209 -4.48 -0.39 -13.50
C VAL A 209 -4.38 -0.24 -15.02
N SER A 210 -5.46 -0.49 -15.74
CA SER A 210 -5.48 -0.54 -17.21
C SER A 210 -6.72 0.15 -17.79
N GLU A 211 -6.79 0.20 -19.12
CA GLU A 211 -7.84 0.86 -19.89
C GLU A 211 -8.07 2.32 -19.46
N ASP A 212 -9.29 2.73 -19.11
CA ASP A 212 -9.64 4.10 -18.69
C ASP A 212 -9.82 4.20 -17.16
N ALA A 213 -9.29 3.24 -16.39
CA ALA A 213 -9.48 3.17 -14.95
C ALA A 213 -8.76 4.31 -14.21
N VAL A 214 -9.36 4.75 -13.10
CA VAL A 214 -8.85 5.86 -12.28
C VAL A 214 -8.71 5.44 -10.83
N VAL A 215 -7.49 5.54 -10.27
CA VAL A 215 -7.22 5.26 -8.86
C VAL A 215 -6.65 6.54 -8.22
N THR A 216 -7.29 7.02 -7.15
CA THR A 216 -6.95 8.30 -6.51
C THR A 216 -6.52 8.18 -5.04
N ALA A 217 -6.84 7.06 -4.38
CA ALA A 217 -6.46 6.81 -2.99
C ALA A 217 -6.67 5.33 -2.63
N GLY A 218 -6.05 4.94 -1.51
CA GLY A 218 -6.20 3.63 -0.90
C GLY A 218 -5.02 2.70 -1.12
N PRO A 219 -4.72 1.81 -0.16
CA PRO A 219 -3.87 0.66 -0.42
C PRO A 219 -4.61 -0.34 -1.32
N LEU A 220 -3.98 -0.71 -2.43
CA LEU A 220 -4.40 -1.78 -3.33
C LEU A 220 -3.24 -2.78 -3.40
N THR A 221 -3.51 -4.04 -3.07
CA THR A 221 -2.52 -5.13 -3.09
C THR A 221 -3.04 -6.28 -3.92
N GLU A 222 -2.27 -6.69 -4.93
CA GLU A 222 -2.65 -7.78 -5.84
C GLU A 222 -3.99 -7.53 -6.56
N CYS A 223 -4.40 -6.26 -6.70
CA CYS A 223 -5.67 -5.92 -7.31
C CYS A 223 -5.55 -5.78 -8.84
N TYR A 224 -6.69 -5.88 -9.49
CA TYR A 224 -6.85 -5.59 -10.91
C TYR A 224 -7.95 -4.54 -11.09
N VAL A 225 -7.62 -3.41 -11.72
CA VAL A 225 -8.53 -2.27 -11.90
C VAL A 225 -8.52 -1.85 -13.36
N GLU A 226 -9.60 -2.14 -14.08
CA GLU A 226 -9.70 -1.93 -15.53
C GLU A 226 -11.01 -1.23 -15.94
N GLY A 227 -11.27 -1.12 -17.24
CA GLY A 227 -12.48 -0.48 -17.75
C GLY A 227 -12.53 0.99 -17.39
N LYS A 228 -13.63 1.40 -16.79
CA LYS A 228 -13.87 2.78 -16.32
C LYS A 228 -13.96 2.84 -14.81
N ALA A 229 -13.42 1.82 -14.12
CA ALA A 229 -13.52 1.72 -12.68
C ALA A 229 -12.84 2.92 -12.01
N LYS A 230 -13.47 3.43 -10.96
CA LYS A 230 -12.97 4.55 -10.16
C LYS A 230 -12.77 4.12 -8.72
N VAL A 231 -11.55 4.26 -8.22
CA VAL A 231 -11.19 3.86 -6.86
C VAL A 231 -10.61 5.07 -6.12
N ALA A 232 -11.23 5.43 -5.02
CA ALA A 232 -10.86 6.56 -4.17
C ALA A 232 -10.75 6.16 -2.69
N ALA A 233 -10.68 4.86 -2.41
CA ALA A 233 -10.49 4.30 -1.08
C ALA A 233 -9.76 2.95 -1.18
N GLY A 234 -9.24 2.46 -0.04
CA GLY A 234 -8.68 1.12 0.04
C GLY A 234 -9.71 0.06 -0.32
N VAL A 235 -9.25 -1.02 -0.94
CA VAL A 235 -10.07 -2.19 -1.27
C VAL A 235 -9.41 -3.44 -0.68
N PRO A 236 -10.16 -4.52 -0.46
CA PRO A 236 -9.56 -5.78 -0.06
C PRO A 236 -8.54 -6.25 -1.09
N ASP A 237 -7.52 -6.98 -0.63
CA ASP A 237 -6.52 -7.58 -1.51
C ASP A 237 -7.17 -8.52 -2.53
N ASN A 238 -6.53 -8.67 -3.68
CA ASN A 238 -7.02 -9.52 -4.79
C ASN A 238 -8.39 -9.08 -5.34
N ALA A 239 -8.80 -7.83 -5.12
CA ALA A 239 -10.01 -7.29 -5.72
C ALA A 239 -9.84 -7.11 -7.24
N ASP A 240 -10.85 -7.56 -7.96
CA ASP A 240 -11.01 -7.32 -9.40
C ASP A 240 -12.16 -6.32 -9.62
N LEU A 241 -11.84 -5.21 -10.27
CA LEU A 241 -12.74 -4.07 -10.46
C LEU A 241 -12.70 -3.65 -11.92
N SER A 242 -13.84 -3.72 -12.60
CA SER A 242 -13.96 -3.25 -13.99
C SER A 242 -15.19 -2.40 -14.23
N GLY A 243 -15.45 -2.05 -15.49
CA GLY A 243 -16.69 -1.39 -15.92
C GLY A 243 -16.94 -0.07 -15.20
N ASP A 244 -18.19 0.18 -14.76
CA ASP A 244 -18.61 1.44 -14.12
C ASP A 244 -18.54 1.40 -12.57
N THR A 245 -17.62 0.59 -12.02
CA THR A 245 -17.40 0.48 -10.58
C THR A 245 -16.94 1.81 -9.98
N GLU A 246 -17.46 2.18 -8.80
CA GLU A 246 -17.07 3.40 -8.07
C GLU A 246 -16.92 3.15 -6.56
N ILE A 247 -15.66 3.09 -6.12
CA ILE A 247 -15.27 2.83 -4.74
C ILE A 247 -14.87 4.14 -4.07
N LEU A 248 -15.76 4.70 -3.25
CA LEU A 248 -15.52 5.92 -2.47
C LEU A 248 -15.23 5.62 -1.00
N SER A 249 -15.48 4.39 -0.58
CA SER A 249 -15.28 3.89 0.78
C SER A 249 -14.87 2.43 0.69
N PRO A 250 -14.05 1.91 1.63
CA PRO A 250 -13.71 0.49 1.65
C PRO A 250 -14.92 -0.44 1.71
N ARG A 251 -16.06 0.06 2.24
CA ARG A 251 -17.32 -0.69 2.31
C ARG A 251 -18.02 -0.87 0.96
N HIS A 252 -17.60 -0.14 -0.07
CA HIS A 252 -18.15 -0.29 -1.42
C HIS A 252 -17.58 -1.50 -2.16
N CYS A 253 -16.64 -2.23 -1.56
CA CYS A 253 -16.03 -3.42 -2.13
C CYS A 253 -15.92 -4.53 -1.08
N GLU A 254 -16.27 -5.75 -1.43
CA GLU A 254 -16.07 -6.94 -0.61
C GLU A 254 -15.51 -8.07 -1.47
N VAL A 255 -14.51 -8.78 -0.98
CA VAL A 255 -13.91 -9.93 -1.65
C VAL A 255 -14.09 -11.17 -0.78
N PHE A 256 -14.51 -12.29 -1.37
CA PHE A 256 -14.63 -13.57 -0.66
C PHE A 256 -14.31 -14.77 -1.55
N GLN A 257 -13.92 -15.89 -0.94
CA GLN A 257 -13.59 -17.13 -1.65
C GLN A 257 -14.74 -18.15 -1.54
N PRO A 258 -15.36 -18.60 -2.65
CA PRO A 258 -16.34 -19.69 -2.64
C PRO A 258 -15.69 -21.00 -2.22
N LEU A 259 -16.45 -21.79 -1.45
CA LEU A 259 -16.03 -23.13 -1.05
C LEU A 259 -15.94 -24.05 -2.28
N GLY A 260 -14.90 -24.90 -2.32
CA GLY A 260 -14.72 -25.91 -3.36
C GLY A 260 -14.03 -25.41 -4.63
N VAL A 261 -13.70 -24.13 -4.71
CA VAL A 261 -12.95 -23.54 -5.82
C VAL A 261 -11.72 -22.86 -5.25
N PRO A 262 -10.49 -23.37 -5.47
CA PRO A 262 -9.28 -22.67 -5.09
C PRO A 262 -9.06 -21.45 -5.99
N ASP A 263 -8.42 -20.42 -5.46
CA ASP A 263 -7.86 -19.27 -6.19
C ASP A 263 -8.86 -18.58 -7.13
N CYS A 264 -10.09 -18.39 -6.65
CA CYS A 264 -11.16 -17.73 -7.41
C CYS A 264 -11.88 -16.73 -6.51
N PRO A 265 -11.20 -15.63 -6.11
CA PRO A 265 -11.82 -14.61 -5.30
C PRO A 265 -12.99 -13.98 -6.07
N ILE A 266 -14.10 -13.78 -5.37
CA ILE A 266 -15.28 -13.11 -5.89
C ILE A 266 -15.30 -11.72 -5.31
N THR A 267 -15.18 -10.73 -6.18
CA THR A 267 -15.30 -9.32 -5.82
C THR A 267 -16.73 -8.87 -6.03
N VAL A 268 -17.32 -8.23 -5.02
CA VAL A 268 -18.60 -7.53 -5.13
C VAL A 268 -18.34 -6.05 -4.91
N ALA A 269 -18.67 -5.24 -5.91
CA ALA A 269 -18.34 -3.82 -5.92
C ALA A 269 -19.57 -2.96 -6.24
N ARG A 270 -19.60 -1.75 -5.67
CA ARG A 270 -20.65 -0.78 -5.94
C ARG A 270 -20.33 0.00 -7.21
N THR A 271 -21.32 0.19 -8.08
CA THR A 271 -21.24 1.09 -9.24
C THR A 271 -21.56 2.54 -8.87
N ALA A 272 -21.22 3.47 -9.76
CA ALA A 272 -21.64 4.87 -9.63
C ALA A 272 -23.17 5.05 -9.56
N ALA A 273 -23.95 4.12 -10.13
CA ALA A 273 -25.41 4.14 -10.04
C ALA A 273 -25.95 3.62 -8.69
N GLY A 274 -25.07 3.13 -7.80
CA GLY A 274 -25.47 2.46 -6.57
C GLY A 274 -26.11 1.11 -6.86
N GLU A 275 -25.52 0.31 -7.73
CA GLU A 275 -25.90 -1.08 -7.99
C GLU A 275 -24.70 -2.02 -7.76
N PRO A 276 -24.90 -3.26 -7.29
CA PRO A 276 -23.82 -4.20 -7.07
C PRO A 276 -23.40 -4.89 -8.38
N LEU A 277 -22.12 -4.86 -8.68
CA LEU A 277 -21.47 -5.70 -9.70
C LEU A 277 -20.63 -6.79 -9.05
N VAL A 278 -20.45 -7.89 -9.78
CA VAL A 278 -19.73 -9.07 -9.29
C VAL A 278 -18.67 -9.42 -10.32
N TYR A 279 -17.43 -9.58 -9.85
CA TYR A 279 -16.27 -9.90 -10.66
C TYR A 279 -15.54 -11.11 -10.09
N PHE A 280 -14.93 -11.88 -10.99
CA PHE A 280 -14.03 -12.98 -10.66
C PHE A 280 -13.23 -13.33 -11.91
N ASP A 281 -12.02 -13.82 -11.73
CA ASP A 281 -11.21 -14.34 -12.83
C ASP A 281 -11.80 -15.67 -13.33
N PRO A 282 -12.18 -15.79 -14.63
CA PRO A 282 -12.73 -17.01 -15.18
C PRO A 282 -11.81 -18.23 -14.98
N LEU A 283 -12.32 -19.26 -14.30
CA LEU A 283 -11.57 -20.49 -14.01
C LEU A 283 -11.10 -21.23 -15.27
N ASN A 284 -11.96 -21.22 -16.28
CA ASN A 284 -11.75 -21.86 -17.58
C ASN A 284 -12.80 -21.32 -18.57
N PRO A 285 -12.68 -21.62 -19.88
CA PRO A 285 -13.60 -21.11 -20.90
C PRO A 285 -15.08 -21.54 -20.76
N GLU A 286 -15.40 -22.49 -19.87
CA GLU A 286 -16.79 -22.91 -19.61
C GLU A 286 -17.42 -22.16 -18.43
N ILE A 287 -16.63 -21.44 -17.63
CA ILE A 287 -17.07 -20.72 -16.42
C ILE A 287 -16.63 -19.26 -16.53
N GLU A 288 -17.32 -18.50 -17.38
CA GLU A 288 -17.05 -17.08 -17.63
C GLU A 288 -18.00 -16.16 -16.85
N THR A 289 -19.16 -16.65 -16.45
CA THR A 289 -20.19 -15.85 -15.76
C THR A 289 -20.49 -16.36 -14.37
N ILE A 290 -21.07 -15.49 -13.54
CA ILE A 290 -21.49 -15.87 -12.18
C ILE A 290 -22.55 -16.98 -12.19
N ASP A 291 -23.37 -17.02 -13.24
CA ASP A 291 -24.39 -18.07 -13.44
C ASP A 291 -23.76 -19.41 -13.81
N ASP A 292 -22.63 -19.40 -14.54
CA ASP A 292 -21.90 -20.63 -14.85
C ASP A 292 -21.16 -21.15 -13.62
N LEU A 293 -20.58 -20.24 -12.81
CA LEU A 293 -19.98 -20.60 -11.53
C LEU A 293 -21.02 -21.20 -10.57
N ASP A 294 -22.20 -20.61 -10.51
CA ASP A 294 -23.31 -21.12 -9.69
C ASP A 294 -23.72 -22.54 -10.12
N LYS A 295 -23.87 -22.81 -11.42
CA LYS A 295 -24.14 -24.17 -11.95
C LYS A 295 -23.02 -25.15 -11.62
N TYR A 296 -21.77 -24.73 -11.75
CA TYR A 296 -20.60 -25.54 -11.42
C TYR A 296 -20.56 -25.94 -9.94
N LEU A 297 -20.90 -25.00 -9.06
CA LEU A 297 -21.02 -25.24 -7.62
C LEU A 297 -22.25 -26.08 -7.28
N ASP A 298 -23.36 -25.95 -8.00
CA ASP A 298 -24.56 -26.76 -7.83
C ASP A 298 -24.29 -28.24 -8.12
N ALA A 299 -23.54 -28.53 -9.19
CA ALA A 299 -23.09 -29.89 -9.51
C ALA A 299 -22.25 -30.55 -8.39
N GLN A 300 -21.68 -29.75 -7.49
CA GLN A 300 -20.89 -30.20 -6.34
C GLN A 300 -21.64 -30.12 -5.00
N GLY A 301 -22.89 -29.65 -5.01
CA GLY A 301 -23.69 -29.44 -3.79
C GLY A 301 -23.26 -28.22 -2.96
N LEU A 302 -22.61 -27.23 -3.58
CA LEU A 302 -22.04 -26.04 -2.94
C LEU A 302 -22.72 -24.73 -3.35
N ALA A 303 -23.75 -24.75 -4.20
CA ALA A 303 -24.43 -23.54 -4.66
C ALA A 303 -25.16 -22.77 -3.53
N ALA A 304 -25.78 -23.48 -2.57
CA ALA A 304 -26.51 -22.83 -1.47
C ALA A 304 -25.62 -21.90 -0.60
N PRO A 305 -24.49 -22.35 -0.03
CA PRO A 305 -23.60 -21.48 0.74
C PRO A 305 -22.97 -20.36 -0.10
N PHE A 306 -22.71 -20.61 -1.39
CA PHE A 306 -22.23 -19.58 -2.31
C PHE A 306 -23.26 -18.47 -2.53
N ARG A 307 -24.50 -18.81 -2.91
CA ARG A 307 -25.60 -17.85 -3.09
C ARG A 307 -25.87 -17.04 -1.83
N GLN A 308 -25.76 -17.66 -0.65
CA GLN A 308 -25.90 -16.97 0.63
C GLN A 308 -24.78 -15.93 0.83
N SER A 309 -23.53 -16.32 0.61
CA SER A 309 -22.37 -15.43 0.74
C SER A 309 -22.45 -14.26 -0.24
N LEU A 310 -22.79 -14.55 -1.49
CA LEU A 310 -22.98 -13.54 -2.54
C LEU A 310 -24.11 -12.56 -2.19
N SER A 311 -25.24 -13.05 -1.69
CA SER A 311 -26.36 -12.21 -1.26
C SER A 311 -25.97 -11.28 -0.12
N LEU A 312 -25.21 -11.79 0.87
CA LEU A 312 -24.74 -11.00 2.01
C LEU A 312 -23.75 -9.92 1.59
N ALA A 313 -22.78 -10.25 0.73
CA ALA A 313 -21.82 -9.31 0.19
C ALA A 313 -22.52 -8.18 -0.58
N LYS A 314 -23.50 -8.52 -1.45
CA LYS A 314 -24.33 -7.52 -2.14
C LYS A 314 -25.05 -6.61 -1.15
N GLN A 315 -25.66 -7.14 -0.10
CA GLN A 315 -26.34 -6.31 0.91
C GLN A 315 -25.39 -5.37 1.65
N ARG A 316 -24.18 -5.82 1.98
CA ARG A 316 -23.17 -5.03 2.70
C ARG A 316 -22.65 -3.87 1.87
N VAL A 317 -22.26 -4.15 0.62
CA VAL A 317 -21.81 -3.17 -0.37
C VAL A 317 -22.89 -2.13 -0.68
N MET A 318 -24.15 -2.57 -0.68
CA MET A 318 -25.31 -1.72 -0.93
C MET A 318 -25.86 -1.00 0.30
N ARG A 319 -25.26 -1.19 1.49
CA ARG A 319 -25.72 -0.50 2.69
C ARG A 319 -25.39 0.99 2.61
N ASP A 320 -26.38 1.79 2.22
CA ASP A 320 -26.31 3.24 2.36
C ASP A 320 -26.26 3.59 3.86
N ILE A 321 -25.17 4.22 4.26
CA ILE A 321 -25.16 5.00 5.49
C ILE A 321 -25.45 6.41 5.00
N PRO A 322 -26.55 7.05 5.44
CA PRO A 322 -26.76 8.45 5.10
C PRO A 322 -25.50 9.20 5.49
N ALA A 323 -24.98 10.01 4.57
CA ALA A 323 -23.91 10.94 4.88
C ALA A 323 -24.35 11.69 6.13
N VAL A 324 -23.74 11.36 7.25
CA VAL A 324 -23.76 12.26 8.38
C VAL A 324 -22.99 13.44 7.79
N GLU A 325 -23.68 14.56 7.54
CA GLU A 325 -23.00 15.85 7.59
C GLU A 325 -22.40 15.90 8.99
N GLU A 326 -21.21 15.32 9.13
CA GLU A 326 -20.45 15.37 10.36
C GLU A 326 -20.17 16.85 10.53
N ASP A 327 -20.86 17.45 11.49
CA ASP A 327 -20.52 18.76 11.99
C ASP A 327 -19.01 18.74 12.24
N THR A 328 -18.27 19.47 11.38
CA THR A 328 -16.80 19.54 11.43
C THR A 328 -16.32 20.37 12.61
N SER A 329 -17.24 20.73 13.52
CA SER A 329 -16.92 21.30 14.81
C SER A 329 -16.00 20.35 15.58
N LEU A 330 -14.88 20.91 16.04
CA LEU A 330 -13.93 20.20 16.89
C LEU A 330 -14.66 19.71 18.15
N CYS A 331 -14.57 18.41 18.45
CA CYS A 331 -15.04 17.83 19.71
C CYS A 331 -14.08 18.08 20.89
N PHE A 332 -12.97 18.80 20.64
CA PHE A 332 -11.98 19.15 21.66
C PHE A 332 -11.28 20.49 21.41
N GLU A 333 -10.70 21.05 22.45
CA GLU A 333 -9.80 22.20 22.40
C GLU A 333 -8.43 21.84 23.00
N LEU A 334 -7.37 22.53 22.56
CA LEU A 334 -6.07 22.44 23.22
C LEU A 334 -6.08 23.30 24.47
N THR A 335 -5.59 22.76 25.59
CA THR A 335 -5.45 23.51 26.83
C THR A 335 -4.04 24.09 26.98
N ASP A 336 -3.85 24.97 27.97
CA ASP A 336 -2.54 25.50 28.35
C ASP A 336 -1.65 24.47 29.07
N ILE A 337 -2.16 23.26 29.33
CA ILE A 337 -1.38 22.19 29.93
C ILE A 337 -0.57 21.53 28.82
N THR A 338 0.75 21.75 28.83
CA THR A 338 1.66 21.25 27.81
C THR A 338 2.79 20.40 28.37
N LYS A 339 3.32 19.49 27.56
CA LYS A 339 4.62 18.83 27.81
C LYS A 339 5.46 18.84 26.54
N THR A 340 6.78 18.93 26.69
CA THR A 340 7.72 18.85 25.58
C THR A 340 8.34 17.45 25.56
N LEU A 341 8.28 16.79 24.40
CA LEU A 341 8.84 15.47 24.18
C LEU A 341 10.35 15.56 23.92
N ASP A 342 11.03 14.42 24.02
CA ASP A 342 12.50 14.33 23.86
C ASP A 342 12.99 14.77 22.47
N ASP A 343 12.12 14.70 21.46
CA ASP A 343 12.40 15.18 20.10
C ASP A 343 12.15 16.68 19.90
N GLY A 344 11.79 17.39 20.97
CA GLY A 344 11.46 18.83 20.96
C GLY A 344 10.00 19.14 20.63
N THR A 345 9.16 18.14 20.34
CA THR A 345 7.75 18.35 20.01
C THR A 345 6.99 18.80 21.25
N THR A 346 6.28 19.93 21.14
CA THR A 346 5.36 20.38 22.20
C THR A 346 3.98 19.80 21.95
N VAL A 347 3.41 19.17 22.97
CA VAL A 347 2.06 18.62 22.95
C VAL A 347 1.20 19.28 24.01
N TYR A 348 -0.10 19.33 23.73
CA TYR A 348 -1.12 19.99 24.53
C TYR A 348 -2.13 18.96 25.00
N ARG A 349 -2.49 19.01 26.28
CA ARG A 349 -3.61 18.25 26.82
C ARG A 349 -4.89 18.75 26.19
N ILE A 350 -5.75 17.86 25.73
CA ILE A 350 -7.03 18.24 25.14
C ILE A 350 -8.12 18.36 26.20
N ARG A 351 -9.15 19.17 25.90
CA ARG A 351 -10.39 19.26 26.69
C ARG A 351 -11.59 19.07 25.79
N ALA A 352 -12.58 18.30 26.23
CA ALA A 352 -13.80 18.06 25.47
C ALA A 352 -14.60 19.35 25.36
N THR A 353 -15.08 19.67 24.16
CA THR A 353 -15.94 20.84 23.91
C THR A 353 -17.42 20.47 23.90
N CYS A 354 -17.73 19.18 23.80
CA CYS A 354 -19.08 18.64 23.79
C CYS A 354 -19.15 17.31 24.55
N ASP A 355 -20.36 16.88 24.89
CA ASP A 355 -20.60 15.55 25.47
C ASP A 355 -20.46 14.50 24.36
N ILE A 356 -19.69 13.44 24.62
CA ILE A 356 -19.54 12.27 23.75
C ILE A 356 -20.09 11.06 24.52
N GLU A 357 -21.42 10.91 24.48
CA GLU A 357 -22.16 9.91 25.26
C GLU A 357 -21.65 8.47 25.07
N GLN A 358 -21.24 8.13 23.83
CA GLN A 358 -20.72 6.79 23.49
C GLN A 358 -19.50 6.39 24.32
N TRP A 359 -18.71 7.36 24.78
CA TRP A 359 -17.48 7.15 25.53
C TRP A 359 -17.55 7.65 26.97
N CYS A 360 -18.75 8.04 27.42
CA CYS A 360 -18.97 8.63 28.74
C CYS A 360 -18.11 9.88 28.99
N VAL A 361 -17.82 10.66 27.96
CA VAL A 361 -17.04 11.91 28.05
C VAL A 361 -18.01 13.08 28.13
N SER A 362 -17.85 13.92 29.15
CA SER A 362 -18.63 15.16 29.30
C SER A 362 -17.84 16.36 28.79
N ALA A 363 -18.54 17.38 28.30
CA ALA A 363 -17.94 18.65 27.94
C ALA A 363 -17.14 19.21 29.12
N GLY A 364 -15.88 19.55 28.87
CA GLY A 364 -14.93 20.00 29.89
C GLY A 364 -13.97 18.93 30.41
N ASP A 365 -14.19 17.65 30.09
CA ASP A 365 -13.29 16.57 30.50
C ASP A 365 -11.93 16.69 29.82
N LEU A 366 -10.87 16.39 30.56
CA LEU A 366 -9.50 16.37 30.03
C LEU A 366 -9.22 15.02 29.36
N GLY A 367 -8.78 15.08 28.11
CA GLY A 367 -8.35 13.93 27.32
C GLY A 367 -6.83 13.87 27.16
N GLY A 368 -6.31 13.08 26.22
CA GLY A 368 -4.88 12.92 25.97
C GLY A 368 -4.17 14.12 25.34
N TRP A 369 -3.08 13.86 24.66
CA TRP A 369 -2.10 14.86 24.24
C TRP A 369 -1.94 14.92 22.73
N VAL A 370 -2.03 16.10 22.13
CA VAL A 370 -1.80 16.30 20.70
C VAL A 370 -0.96 17.56 20.45
N PRO A 371 -0.15 17.65 19.38
CA PRO A 371 0.66 18.83 19.09
C PRO A 371 -0.15 19.94 18.42
N SER A 372 -1.31 19.61 17.86
CA SER A 372 -2.18 20.51 17.11
C SER A 372 -3.59 19.91 16.98
N THR A 373 -4.60 20.71 16.62
CA THR A 373 -5.95 20.19 16.36
C THR A 373 -6.06 19.43 15.03
N HIS A 374 -5.20 19.78 14.06
CA HIS A 374 -5.16 19.20 12.72
C HIS A 374 -3.75 18.72 12.37
N THR A 375 -3.65 17.77 11.45
CA THR A 375 -2.38 17.37 10.82
C THR A 375 -1.83 18.50 9.94
N PRO A 376 -0.56 18.46 9.53
CA PRO A 376 0.01 19.43 8.59
C PRO A 376 -0.76 19.56 7.26
N GLU A 377 -1.44 18.50 6.84
CA GLU A 377 -2.27 18.42 5.63
C GLU A 377 -3.69 18.99 5.83
N GLY A 378 -4.02 19.49 7.02
CA GLY A 378 -5.32 20.08 7.33
C GLY A 378 -6.41 19.08 7.73
N ILE A 379 -6.04 17.85 8.07
CA ILE A 379 -6.98 16.81 8.53
C ILE A 379 -7.20 16.93 10.03
N LEU A 380 -8.43 16.82 10.53
CA LEU A 380 -8.74 16.78 11.96
C LEU A 380 -8.02 15.61 12.65
N ARG A 381 -7.28 15.88 13.73
CA ARG A 381 -6.57 14.80 14.47
C ARG A 381 -7.50 13.89 15.26
N ILE A 382 -8.61 14.43 15.74
CA ILE A 382 -9.65 13.67 16.44
C ILE A 382 -10.94 14.05 15.73
N GLY A 383 -11.51 13.08 15.05
CA GLY A 383 -12.74 13.25 14.30
C GLY A 383 -13.95 13.37 15.23
N PRO A 384 -15.10 13.79 14.69
CA PRO A 384 -16.35 13.87 15.42
C PRO A 384 -16.68 12.54 16.13
N LEU A 385 -17.23 12.65 17.35
CA LEU A 385 -17.59 11.51 18.20
C LEU A 385 -16.43 10.55 18.55
N SER A 386 -15.19 10.95 18.29
CA SER A 386 -13.99 10.21 18.68
C SER A 386 -13.32 10.90 19.87
N TRP A 387 -12.60 10.13 20.68
CA TRP A 387 -11.97 10.68 21.89
C TRP A 387 -10.56 10.14 22.13
N LEU A 388 -9.68 10.99 22.63
CA LEU A 388 -8.38 10.60 23.13
C LEU A 388 -8.44 10.83 24.63
N ALA A 389 -8.45 9.79 25.45
CA ALA A 389 -8.53 9.89 26.91
C ALA A 389 -7.17 9.70 27.57
N ASP A 390 -7.14 9.97 28.88
CA ASP A 390 -5.99 9.71 29.76
C ASP A 390 -4.69 10.32 29.22
N ASP A 391 -3.58 9.60 29.26
CA ASP A 391 -2.26 10.09 28.85
C ASP A 391 -1.88 9.74 27.41
N ALA A 392 -2.85 9.26 26.62
CA ALA A 392 -2.64 8.84 25.24
C ALA A 392 -2.23 10.04 24.39
N MET A 393 -1.46 9.82 23.34
CA MET A 393 -0.86 10.86 22.53
C MET A 393 -1.10 10.60 21.05
N ILE A 394 -1.45 11.63 20.29
CA ILE A 394 -1.46 11.60 18.82
C ILE A 394 -0.45 12.62 18.31
N LEU A 395 0.52 12.21 17.50
CA LEU A 395 1.68 12.99 17.06
C LEU A 395 1.86 12.91 15.55
N GLY A 396 2.70 13.79 14.97
CA GLY A 396 3.06 13.69 13.56
C GLY A 396 1.90 14.00 12.60
N SER A 397 1.64 13.15 11.63
CA SER A 397 0.45 13.19 10.75
C SER A 397 -0.63 12.17 11.14
N ALA A 398 -0.52 11.54 12.31
CA ALA A 398 -1.54 10.61 12.80
C ALA A 398 -2.84 11.33 13.23
N TYR A 399 -3.96 10.62 13.08
CA TYR A 399 -5.30 11.04 13.47
C TYR A 399 -6.21 9.84 13.82
N ILE A 400 -7.26 10.07 14.61
CA ILE A 400 -8.33 9.10 14.92
C ILE A 400 -9.67 9.66 14.43
N THR A 401 -10.50 8.87 13.75
CA THR A 401 -11.83 9.27 13.23
C THR A 401 -12.85 8.14 13.36
N ASN A 402 -14.08 8.34 12.84
CA ASN A 402 -15.14 7.32 12.73
C ASN A 402 -15.65 6.72 14.05
N LYS A 403 -15.83 7.55 15.09
CA LYS A 403 -16.26 7.11 16.43
C LYS A 403 -15.26 6.14 17.05
N SER A 404 -14.01 6.58 17.23
CA SER A 404 -12.93 5.79 17.82
C SER A 404 -12.50 6.36 19.18
N ILE A 405 -11.87 5.52 20.01
CA ILE A 405 -11.31 5.97 21.28
C ILE A 405 -9.90 5.44 21.49
N ALA A 406 -8.99 6.31 21.91
CA ALA A 406 -7.64 5.96 22.34
C ALA A 406 -7.47 6.34 23.81
N LEU A 407 -7.02 5.40 24.64
CA LEU A 407 -7.04 5.50 26.11
C LEU A 407 -5.64 5.25 26.70
N ASP A 408 -5.50 5.43 28.02
CA ASP A 408 -4.31 5.13 28.81
C ASP A 408 -3.02 5.84 28.33
N ASN A 409 -1.91 5.13 28.08
CA ASN A 409 -0.62 5.72 27.68
C ASN A 409 -0.30 5.48 26.19
N ALA A 410 -1.32 5.24 25.35
CA ALA A 410 -1.12 4.89 23.94
C ALA A 410 -0.45 6.05 23.18
N CYS A 411 0.69 5.81 22.54
CA CYS A 411 1.39 6.81 21.73
C CYS A 411 1.25 6.49 20.23
N ILE A 412 0.41 7.27 19.56
CA ILE A 412 0.13 7.17 18.13
C ILE A 412 0.92 8.29 17.44
N LYS A 413 2.05 7.94 16.82
CA LYS A 413 2.89 8.86 16.05
C LYS A 413 3.12 8.25 14.67
N ASP A 414 3.42 9.08 13.67
CA ASP A 414 3.97 8.69 12.35
C ASP A 414 4.48 7.23 12.30
N HIS A 415 3.60 6.29 11.96
CA HIS A 415 3.86 4.84 12.11
C HIS A 415 4.04 4.39 13.60
N ALA A 416 2.95 4.11 14.34
CA ALA A 416 2.85 4.09 15.83
C ALA A 416 3.79 3.11 16.58
N VAL A 417 4.16 3.27 17.86
CA VAL A 417 4.99 2.27 18.61
C VAL A 417 4.51 2.23 20.07
N VAL A 418 4.23 1.06 20.65
CA VAL A 418 3.76 0.87 22.06
C VAL A 418 4.85 0.18 22.90
N GLN A 419 5.27 0.75 24.05
CA GLN A 419 6.33 0.19 24.91
C GLN A 419 5.94 0.11 26.39
N ASP A 420 6.56 -0.85 27.10
CA ASP A 420 6.42 -1.17 28.53
C ASP A 420 4.97 -1.47 28.95
N SER A 421 4.57 -1.21 30.20
CA SER A 421 3.25 -1.55 30.77
C SER A 421 2.05 -0.76 30.19
N GLY A 422 2.19 -0.17 28.99
CA GLY A 422 1.15 0.59 28.31
C GLY A 422 -0.01 -0.30 27.87
N ARG A 423 -1.23 0.14 28.17
CA ARG A 423 -2.49 -0.48 27.71
C ARG A 423 -3.12 0.39 26.63
N ALA A 424 -3.72 -0.21 25.60
CA ALA A 424 -4.54 0.50 24.60
C ALA A 424 -5.87 -0.23 24.51
N ILE A 425 -6.98 0.42 24.87
CA ILE A 425 -8.28 -0.24 25.03
C ILE A 425 -9.32 0.44 24.11
N GLY A 426 -10.06 -0.33 23.28
CA GLY A 426 -11.09 0.15 22.33
C GLY A 426 -10.82 -0.15 20.84
N ASN A 427 -11.55 0.52 19.92
CA ASN A 427 -11.37 0.40 18.47
C ASN A 427 -10.13 1.18 18.01
N VAL A 428 -8.97 0.53 18.08
CA VAL A 428 -7.67 1.15 17.79
C VAL A 428 -7.17 0.72 16.40
N THR A 429 -6.93 1.68 15.50
CA THR A 429 -6.24 1.44 14.22
C THR A 429 -4.77 1.79 14.37
N LEU A 430 -3.87 0.82 14.19
CA LEU A 430 -2.41 1.00 14.19
C LEU A 430 -1.88 0.70 12.78
N SER A 431 -1.25 1.66 12.12
CA SER A 431 -0.73 1.50 10.75
C SER A 431 0.77 1.73 10.64
N ASP A 432 1.39 1.11 9.62
CA ASP A 432 2.79 1.24 9.14
C ASP A 432 3.89 0.54 9.99
N GLU A 433 5.11 1.10 10.12
CA GLU A 433 6.27 0.54 10.85
C GLU A 433 6.10 0.52 12.40
N THR A 434 5.07 -0.16 12.92
CA THR A 434 4.67 -0.06 14.34
C THR A 434 5.27 -1.11 15.28
N CYS A 435 6.01 -0.76 16.35
CA CYS A 435 6.65 -1.72 17.27
C CYS A 435 5.97 -1.80 18.65
N VAL A 436 5.50 -3.00 19.07
CA VAL A 436 4.91 -3.25 20.40
C VAL A 436 5.87 -4.10 21.25
N LYS A 437 6.39 -3.60 22.38
CA LYS A 437 7.28 -4.36 23.28
C LYS A 437 6.82 -4.25 24.74
N GLY A 438 6.23 -5.33 25.27
CA GLY A 438 5.89 -5.49 26.70
C GLY A 438 4.53 -4.93 27.17
N GLY A 439 3.67 -4.42 26.29
CA GLY A 439 2.35 -3.81 26.61
C GLY A 439 1.13 -4.63 26.16
N THR A 440 -0.10 -4.18 26.52
CA THR A 440 -1.36 -4.92 26.23
C THR A 440 -2.39 -4.10 25.42
N VAL A 441 -2.89 -4.62 24.29
CA VAL A 441 -3.96 -4.00 23.46
C VAL A 441 -5.29 -4.78 23.64
N LEU A 442 -6.44 -4.12 23.88
CA LEU A 442 -7.75 -4.75 24.18
C LEU A 442 -8.94 -4.03 23.47
N GLY A 443 -9.53 -4.53 22.37
CA GLY A 443 -10.78 -3.99 21.74
C GLY A 443 -10.89 -4.15 20.20
N ASP A 444 -12.02 -3.79 19.56
CA ASP A 444 -12.32 -4.03 18.12
C ASP A 444 -11.54 -3.10 17.14
N GLY A 445 -10.22 -3.27 17.05
CA GLY A 445 -9.28 -2.50 16.19
C GLY A 445 -8.77 -3.19 14.91
N GLU A 446 -7.90 -2.51 14.15
CA GLU A 446 -7.25 -3.00 12.91
C GLU A 446 -5.74 -2.67 12.95
N LEU A 447 -4.87 -3.65 12.67
CA LEU A 447 -3.41 -3.51 12.62
C LEU A 447 -2.95 -3.66 11.16
N THR A 448 -2.22 -2.68 10.61
CA THR A 448 -1.77 -2.69 9.19
C THR A 448 -0.33 -2.18 9.02
N GLY A 449 0.36 -2.53 7.94
CA GLY A 449 1.75 -2.11 7.64
C GLY A 449 2.88 -2.95 8.28
N ARG A 450 4.15 -2.48 8.22
CA ARG A 450 5.36 -3.19 8.72
C ARG A 450 5.50 -3.19 10.26
N SER A 451 4.46 -3.65 10.96
CA SER A 451 4.39 -3.66 12.43
C SER A 451 5.13 -4.86 13.07
N TYR A 452 5.85 -4.66 14.18
CA TYR A 452 6.62 -5.68 14.93
C TYR A 452 6.16 -5.81 16.39
N VAL A 453 5.59 -6.97 16.76
CA VAL A 453 5.26 -7.32 18.15
C VAL A 453 6.39 -8.16 18.74
N GLY A 454 7.03 -7.66 19.80
CA GLY A 454 8.12 -8.33 20.51
C GLY A 454 7.63 -9.27 21.63
N ASN A 455 8.55 -10.07 22.17
CA ASN A 455 8.26 -11.00 23.27
C ASN A 455 7.65 -10.28 24.49
N GLU A 456 6.67 -10.91 25.14
CA GLU A 456 5.93 -10.45 26.33
C GLU A 456 4.79 -9.41 26.10
N ALA A 457 4.33 -9.19 24.86
CA ALA A 457 3.13 -8.38 24.57
C ALA A 457 1.83 -9.21 24.59
N GLY A 458 0.71 -8.63 25.02
CA GLY A 458 -0.64 -9.23 24.97
C GLY A 458 -1.58 -8.45 24.04
N ILE A 459 -2.30 -9.09 23.12
CA ILE A 459 -3.20 -8.41 22.18
C ILE A 459 -4.55 -9.15 22.16
N GLU A 460 -5.65 -8.43 22.31
CA GLU A 460 -7.03 -8.89 22.22
C GLU A 460 -7.77 -7.92 21.27
N VAL A 461 -8.03 -8.34 20.03
CA VAL A 461 -8.71 -7.51 19.02
C VAL A 461 -9.91 -8.26 18.45
N ALA A 462 -11.12 -7.67 18.49
CA ALA A 462 -12.29 -8.20 17.79
C ALA A 462 -12.52 -7.42 16.48
N GLY A 463 -11.66 -7.71 15.52
CA GLY A 463 -11.61 -7.15 14.17
C GLY A 463 -10.61 -7.95 13.35
N THR A 464 -10.68 -7.89 12.02
CA THR A 464 -9.84 -8.68 11.10
C THR A 464 -8.35 -8.57 11.48
N ILE A 465 -7.66 -9.70 11.57
CA ILE A 465 -6.20 -9.76 11.73
C ILE A 465 -5.61 -10.10 10.35
N PRO A 466 -5.16 -9.14 9.55
CA PRO A 466 -4.16 -9.41 8.54
C PRO A 466 -2.77 -9.30 9.20
N ASP A 467 -1.96 -10.34 9.03
CA ASP A 467 -0.51 -10.34 9.21
C ASP A 467 0.09 -10.33 10.62
N ALA A 468 -0.10 -11.45 11.32
CA ALA A 468 1.08 -12.24 11.66
C ALA A 468 1.33 -13.25 10.52
N TRP A 469 2.00 -12.79 9.46
CA TRP A 469 2.43 -13.57 8.29
C TRP A 469 1.46 -14.66 7.82
N ILE A 470 0.36 -14.24 7.19
CA ILE A 470 -0.55 -15.12 6.47
C ILE A 470 -0.35 -14.77 5.00
N ASN A 471 0.53 -15.51 4.32
CA ASN A 471 0.98 -15.19 2.94
C ASN A 471 -0.13 -15.30 1.87
N SER A 472 -1.39 -15.60 2.26
CA SER A 472 -2.53 -15.77 1.36
C SER A 472 -3.85 -15.91 2.14
N THR A 473 -4.99 -15.50 1.56
CA THR A 473 -6.33 -15.86 2.09
C THR A 473 -6.59 -17.37 2.14
N THR A 474 -5.74 -18.18 1.49
CA THR A 474 -5.74 -19.65 1.61
C THR A 474 -5.19 -20.14 2.95
N ASP A 475 -4.37 -19.34 3.63
CA ASP A 475 -3.68 -19.69 4.87
C ASP A 475 -4.49 -19.28 6.12
N HIS A 476 -5.68 -18.68 5.98
CA HIS A 476 -6.56 -18.39 7.10
C HIS A 476 -8.04 -18.63 6.77
N ARG A 477 -8.77 -19.36 7.62
CA ARG A 477 -10.19 -19.69 7.43
C ARG A 477 -10.99 -19.47 8.70
N ARG A 478 -12.16 -18.85 8.58
CA ARG A 478 -13.10 -18.65 9.69
C ARG A 478 -14.36 -19.49 9.48
N PHE A 479 -14.85 -20.09 10.55
CA PHE A 479 -16.10 -20.86 10.57
C PHE A 479 -16.96 -20.48 11.78
N GLY A 480 -18.29 -20.45 11.60
CA GLY A 480 -19.26 -20.05 12.63
C GLY A 480 -19.85 -18.65 12.39
N PRO A 481 -20.54 -18.06 13.39
CA PRO A 481 -20.77 -18.62 14.73
C PRO A 481 -21.69 -19.84 14.65
N THR A 482 -21.43 -20.85 15.49
CA THR A 482 -22.34 -21.96 15.68
C THR A 482 -23.55 -21.53 16.51
N SER A 483 -24.54 -22.41 16.65
CA SER A 483 -25.66 -22.25 17.59
C SER A 483 -25.25 -22.15 19.07
N THR A 484 -23.99 -22.47 19.40
CA THR A 484 -23.38 -22.30 20.73
C THR A 484 -22.50 -21.05 20.82
N ASP A 485 -22.61 -20.13 19.85
CA ASP A 485 -21.80 -18.91 19.73
C ASP A 485 -20.30 -19.20 19.60
N THR A 486 -19.97 -20.35 18.98
CA THR A 486 -18.59 -20.77 18.74
C THR A 486 -18.12 -20.27 17.38
N MET A 487 -17.08 -19.45 17.37
CA MET A 487 -16.33 -19.06 16.18
C MET A 487 -15.02 -19.83 16.15
N ILE A 488 -14.67 -20.41 15.00
CA ILE A 488 -13.41 -21.13 14.80
C ILE A 488 -12.58 -20.43 13.74
N TYR A 489 -11.29 -20.35 13.98
CA TYR A 489 -10.30 -19.79 13.08
C TYR A 489 -9.23 -20.86 12.84
N LEU A 490 -8.92 -21.12 11.57
CA LEU A 490 -7.80 -21.94 11.16
C LEU A 490 -6.76 -21.00 10.57
N THR A 491 -5.50 -21.14 10.98
CA THR A 491 -4.38 -20.36 10.43
C THR A 491 -3.23 -21.31 10.07
N ARG A 492 -2.77 -21.31 8.82
CA ARG A 492 -1.59 -22.04 8.39
C ARG A 492 -0.34 -21.28 8.83
N GLN A 493 0.44 -21.93 9.68
CA GLN A 493 1.67 -21.40 10.24
C GLN A 493 2.84 -21.61 9.27
N ARG A 494 3.95 -20.90 9.52
CA ARG A 494 5.18 -20.94 8.70
C ARG A 494 5.79 -22.34 8.54
N ASP A 495 5.53 -23.26 9.46
CA ASP A 495 5.95 -24.66 9.39
C ASP A 495 4.94 -25.56 8.66
N ASN A 496 3.99 -24.95 7.93
CA ASN A 496 2.84 -25.55 7.27
C ASN A 496 1.83 -26.24 8.20
N LYS A 497 1.95 -26.09 9.53
CA LYS A 497 0.94 -26.64 10.44
C LYS A 497 -0.26 -25.71 10.56
N ALA A 498 -1.43 -26.29 10.76
CA ALA A 498 -2.62 -25.52 11.11
C ALA A 498 -2.62 -25.19 12.61
N GLN A 499 -2.79 -23.92 12.94
CA GLN A 499 -3.24 -23.44 14.23
C GLN A 499 -4.77 -23.33 14.21
N ILE A 500 -5.43 -23.78 15.28
CA ILE A 500 -6.89 -23.67 15.44
C ILE A 500 -7.17 -22.84 16.68
N LEU A 501 -7.82 -21.69 16.48
CA LEU A 501 -8.28 -20.81 17.54
C LEU A 501 -9.80 -20.82 17.58
N VAL A 502 -10.36 -20.66 18.78
CA VAL A 502 -11.80 -20.58 18.97
C VAL A 502 -12.15 -19.42 19.88
N THR A 503 -13.25 -18.73 19.57
CA THR A 503 -13.94 -17.89 20.54
C THR A 503 -15.35 -18.41 20.82
N MET A 504 -15.70 -18.50 22.11
CA MET A 504 -17.04 -18.82 22.60
C MET A 504 -17.45 -17.79 23.64
N GLY A 505 -18.55 -17.06 23.40
CA GLY A 505 -19.01 -16.03 24.33
C GLY A 505 -17.94 -14.97 24.65
N GLY A 506 -17.02 -14.71 23.72
CA GLY A 506 -15.93 -13.74 23.87
C GLY A 506 -14.66 -14.27 24.55
N VAL A 507 -14.63 -15.51 25.03
CA VAL A 507 -13.42 -16.12 25.62
C VAL A 507 -12.70 -16.94 24.55
N TRP A 508 -11.38 -16.82 24.51
CA TRP A 508 -10.52 -17.41 23.49
C TRP A 508 -9.75 -18.63 24.00
N ASP A 509 -9.49 -19.58 23.10
CA ASP A 509 -8.52 -20.66 23.34
C ASP A 509 -7.92 -21.21 22.04
N GLU A 510 -6.79 -21.90 22.19
CA GLU A 510 -6.04 -22.57 21.12
C GLU A 510 -5.94 -24.07 21.40
N GLY A 511 -6.09 -24.89 20.36
CA GLY A 511 -6.21 -26.33 20.54
C GLY A 511 -6.43 -27.08 19.24
N SER A 512 -6.93 -28.29 19.36
CA SER A 512 -7.17 -29.20 18.25
C SER A 512 -8.61 -29.17 17.76
N LEU A 513 -8.82 -29.68 16.55
CA LEU A 513 -10.15 -29.81 15.97
C LEU A 513 -11.05 -30.72 16.82
N ASP A 514 -10.48 -31.75 17.44
CA ASP A 514 -11.24 -32.70 18.26
C ASP A 514 -11.66 -32.11 19.61
N GLU A 515 -10.88 -31.18 20.15
CA GLU A 515 -11.20 -30.45 21.38
C GLU A 515 -12.34 -29.44 21.15
N PHE A 516 -12.27 -28.65 20.07
CA PHE A 516 -13.24 -27.57 19.88
C PHE A 516 -14.44 -27.90 18.99
N VAL A 517 -14.29 -28.87 18.08
CA VAL A 517 -15.37 -29.38 17.22
C VAL A 517 -15.47 -30.89 17.39
N PRO A 518 -15.81 -31.38 18.60
CA PRO A 518 -15.89 -32.80 18.88
C PRO A 518 -16.93 -33.48 18.01
N ALA A 519 -16.71 -34.78 17.72
CA ALA A 519 -17.67 -35.61 16.97
C ALA A 519 -19.06 -35.67 17.63
N ASN A 520 -19.10 -35.47 18.95
CA ASN A 520 -20.31 -35.43 19.74
C ASN A 520 -20.20 -34.34 20.82
N PRO A 521 -20.56 -33.08 20.50
CA PRO A 521 -20.54 -31.97 21.46
C PRO A 521 -21.38 -32.23 22.72
N VAL A 522 -22.49 -32.97 22.60
CA VAL A 522 -23.36 -33.31 23.75
C VAL A 522 -22.64 -34.23 24.73
N ALA A 523 -21.88 -35.21 24.24
CA ALA A 523 -21.10 -36.12 25.08
C ALA A 523 -19.80 -35.48 25.60
N ALA A 524 -19.13 -34.65 24.80
CA ALA A 524 -17.91 -33.95 25.18
C ALA A 524 -18.11 -33.04 26.40
N GLN A 525 -19.26 -32.38 26.49
CA GLN A 525 -19.64 -31.57 27.66
C GLN A 525 -19.66 -32.33 29.00
N PHE A 526 -19.91 -33.65 29.00
CA PHE A 526 -19.89 -34.44 30.22
C PHE A 526 -18.48 -34.77 30.70
N ASN A 527 -17.53 -34.89 29.76
CA ASN A 527 -16.16 -35.30 30.05
C ASN A 527 -15.25 -34.10 30.35
N GLU A 528 -15.51 -32.95 29.72
CA GLU A 528 -14.72 -31.71 29.85
C GLU A 528 -15.56 -30.59 30.45
N ARG A 529 -16.18 -30.90 31.59
CA ARG A 529 -17.18 -30.04 32.23
C ARG A 529 -16.65 -28.65 32.60
N ASP A 530 -15.39 -28.58 33.02
CA ASP A 530 -14.73 -27.33 33.44
C ASP A 530 -14.49 -26.40 32.25
N TRP A 531 -14.08 -26.96 31.11
CA TRP A 531 -13.95 -26.25 29.83
C TRP A 531 -15.28 -25.60 29.47
N TRP A 532 -16.37 -26.37 29.29
CA TRP A 532 -17.67 -25.82 28.89
C TRP A 532 -18.35 -24.92 29.94
N GLN A 533 -17.99 -25.03 31.23
CA GLN A 533 -18.54 -24.18 32.30
C GLN A 533 -17.89 -22.80 32.38
N LEU A 534 -16.64 -22.64 31.92
CA LEU A 534 -15.94 -21.35 31.86
C LEU A 534 -16.62 -20.31 30.94
N PHE A 535 -17.50 -20.75 30.02
CA PHE A 535 -18.05 -19.95 28.92
C PHE A 535 -19.55 -19.56 29.04
N GLY A 536 -20.22 -19.68 30.21
CA GLY A 536 -21.70 -19.57 30.38
C GLY A 536 -22.42 -18.37 29.70
N THR A 537 -23.69 -18.41 29.27
CA THR A 537 -24.95 -18.69 30.03
C THR A 537 -26.00 -19.55 29.28
N HIS A 538 -25.67 -20.19 28.17
CA HIS A 538 -26.56 -21.20 27.58
C HIS A 538 -26.48 -22.49 28.40
N GLY A 539 -27.59 -22.93 29.00
CA GLY A 539 -27.62 -24.17 29.78
C GLY A 539 -26.97 -25.32 29.00
N LEU A 540 -26.21 -26.19 29.69
CA LEU A 540 -25.47 -27.31 29.10
C LEU A 540 -26.31 -27.96 27.99
N LEU A 541 -25.75 -28.21 26.80
CA LEU A 541 -26.44 -28.89 25.69
C LEU A 541 -27.11 -30.19 26.15
N ALA A 542 -26.49 -30.88 27.11
CA ALA A 542 -27.02 -32.03 27.81
C ALA A 542 -28.39 -31.83 28.49
N GLU A 543 -28.67 -30.61 28.96
CA GLU A 543 -29.93 -30.20 29.62
C GLU A 543 -30.97 -29.65 28.64
N GLN A 544 -30.60 -29.50 27.36
CA GLN A 544 -31.48 -29.02 26.29
C GLN A 544 -32.38 -30.14 25.74
N SER A 545 -33.39 -29.75 24.95
CA SER A 545 -34.31 -30.73 24.33
C SER A 545 -33.57 -31.67 23.36
N PRO A 546 -34.02 -32.92 23.18
CA PRO A 546 -33.42 -33.85 22.21
C PRO A 546 -33.38 -33.31 20.77
N GLN A 547 -34.31 -32.42 20.43
CA GLN A 547 -34.37 -31.76 19.13
C GLN A 547 -33.23 -30.74 18.96
N LEU A 548 -32.94 -29.94 19.99
CA LEU A 548 -31.84 -28.98 19.94
C LEU A 548 -30.48 -29.68 19.96
N GLN A 549 -30.36 -30.75 20.76
CA GLN A 549 -29.18 -31.61 20.77
C GLN A 549 -28.90 -32.18 19.38
N HIS A 550 -29.92 -32.67 18.67
CA HIS A 550 -29.78 -33.19 17.32
C HIS A 550 -29.32 -32.11 16.31
N LEU A 551 -29.88 -30.91 16.38
CA LEU A 551 -29.51 -29.80 15.50
C LEU A 551 -28.04 -29.40 15.68
N VAL A 552 -27.58 -29.28 16.93
CA VAL A 552 -26.19 -28.94 17.26
C VAL A 552 -25.23 -30.05 16.81
N MET A 553 -25.63 -31.32 16.94
CA MET A 553 -24.85 -32.46 16.43
C MET A 553 -24.69 -32.42 14.90
N GLU A 554 -25.73 -32.05 14.16
CA GLU A 554 -25.66 -31.90 12.69
C GLU A 554 -24.78 -30.72 12.28
N GLU A 555 -24.91 -29.58 12.96
CA GLU A 555 -24.09 -28.39 12.74
C GLU A 555 -22.60 -28.68 12.97
N TYR A 556 -22.24 -29.29 14.10
CA TYR A 556 -20.86 -29.67 14.40
C TYR A 556 -20.32 -30.72 13.41
N ALA A 557 -21.15 -31.65 12.93
CA ALA A 557 -20.73 -32.61 11.90
C ALA A 557 -20.41 -31.94 10.56
N GLN A 558 -21.21 -30.96 10.13
CA GLN A 558 -20.96 -30.19 8.91
C GLN A 558 -19.71 -29.32 9.05
N LEU A 559 -19.60 -28.61 10.17
CA LEU A 559 -18.45 -27.76 10.52
C LEU A 559 -17.14 -28.55 10.51
N ARG A 560 -17.13 -29.71 11.15
CA ARG A 560 -15.98 -30.61 11.17
C ARG A 560 -15.60 -31.11 9.79
N LYS A 561 -16.58 -31.44 8.95
CA LYS A 561 -16.35 -31.85 7.56
C LYS A 561 -15.67 -30.73 6.76
N LEU A 562 -16.14 -29.49 6.89
CA LEU A 562 -15.58 -28.32 6.22
C LEU A 562 -14.14 -28.04 6.67
N ILE A 563 -13.89 -28.01 7.98
CA ILE A 563 -12.55 -27.80 8.54
C ILE A 563 -11.58 -28.90 8.09
N THR A 564 -12.02 -30.16 8.09
CA THR A 564 -11.20 -31.29 7.64
C THR A 564 -10.80 -31.18 6.16
N ILE A 565 -11.69 -30.64 5.31
CA ILE A 565 -11.36 -30.40 3.89
C ILE A 565 -10.24 -29.37 3.77
N VAL A 566 -10.32 -28.27 4.51
CA VAL A 566 -9.28 -27.22 4.52
C VAL A 566 -7.95 -27.78 5.03
N LEU A 567 -7.96 -28.49 6.15
CA LEU A 567 -6.73 -29.06 6.72
C LEU A 567 -6.05 -30.02 5.72
N LYS A 568 -6.82 -30.85 5.01
CA LYS A 568 -6.30 -31.72 3.96
C LYS A 568 -5.73 -30.97 2.76
N GLN A 569 -6.24 -29.78 2.44
CA GLN A 569 -5.68 -28.93 1.38
C GLN A 569 -4.34 -28.33 1.79
N TRP A 570 -4.11 -28.09 3.08
CA TRP A 570 -2.84 -27.56 3.60
C TRP A 570 -1.76 -28.63 3.79
N ASP A 571 -2.17 -29.89 3.98
CA ASP A 571 -1.27 -31.04 4.07
C ASP A 571 -0.82 -31.57 2.69
N ALA A 572 -1.53 -31.23 1.62
CA ALA A 572 -1.21 -31.58 0.23
C ALA A 572 -0.22 -30.60 -0.39
#